data_AF-A0A7W4B0Z4-F1
#
_entry.id   AF-A0A7W4B0Z4-F1
#
_cell.length_a   1.000
_cell.length_b   1.000
_cell.length_c   1.000
_cell.angle_alpha   90.00
_cell.angle_beta   90.00
_cell.angle_gamma   90.00
#
_symmetry.space_group_name_H-M   'P 1'
#
loop_
_entity.id
_entity.type
_entity.pdbx_description
1 polymer ?
#
loop_
_entity_poly.entity_id
_entity_poly.type
_entity_poly.pdbx_seq_one_letter_code
_entity_poly.pdbx_strand_id
1 'polypeptide(L)'
;MSSSQLYKLNKTPSGKALWTYMAAVLKATKMDKGQVYPLKKFLGNFKTHLDNNRVKLVEGGYQLTPKGIDYFQDRYNVASRQHINESEVEIMLKGILTGVGNDEWVALG
;
A
#
# COMPACT_ATOMS: atom_id res chain seq x y z
N MET A 1 -1.54 3.60 22.97
CA MET A 1 -0.74 2.61 22.21
C MET A 1 0.22 3.39 21.34
N SER A 2 1.53 3.14 21.44
CA SER A 2 2.51 3.76 20.56
C SER A 2 2.16 3.37 19.12
N SER A 3 1.84 4.35 18.28
CA SER A 3 1.73 4.13 16.84
C SER A 3 3.11 3.67 16.38
N SER A 4 3.27 2.40 16.02
CA SER A 4 4.52 1.91 15.46
C SER A 4 4.92 2.82 14.29
N GLN A 5 6.13 3.37 14.36
CA GLN A 5 6.70 4.19 13.31
C GLN A 5 6.69 3.39 12.00
N LEU A 6 6.10 3.96 10.95
CA LEU A 6 6.14 3.41 9.60
C LEU A 6 7.09 4.23 8.73
N TYR A 7 7.57 3.63 7.66
CA TYR A 7 8.50 4.22 6.71
C TYR A 7 7.94 4.14 5.30
N LYS A 8 8.27 5.13 4.48
CA LYS A 8 7.97 5.12 3.04
C LYS A 8 9.24 5.21 2.23
N LEU A 9 9.16 4.81 0.96
CA LEU A 9 10.23 5.09 0.02
C LEU A 9 10.35 6.60 -0.20
N ASN A 10 11.59 7.11 -0.20
CA ASN A 10 11.90 8.51 -0.50
C ASN A 10 11.35 8.93 -1.87
N LYS A 11 11.42 8.00 -2.83
CA LYS A 11 10.87 8.14 -4.19
C LYS A 11 9.76 7.13 -4.42
N THR A 12 8.61 7.58 -4.91
CA THR A 12 7.54 6.67 -5.33
C THR A 12 8.01 5.84 -6.55
N PRO A 13 7.96 4.49 -6.47
CA PRO A 13 8.36 3.64 -7.58
C PRO A 13 7.35 3.68 -8.75
N SER A 14 7.70 3.03 -9.86
CA SER A 14 6.85 2.91 -11.05
C SER A 14 6.69 1.43 -11.47
N GLY A 15 5.76 1.16 -12.39
CA GLY A 15 5.54 -0.19 -12.95
C GLY A 15 5.24 -1.25 -11.89
N LYS A 16 5.85 -2.43 -12.03
CA LYS A 16 5.68 -3.56 -11.08
C LYS A 16 6.06 -3.18 -9.65
N ALA A 17 7.15 -2.44 -9.48
CA ALA A 17 7.60 -2.00 -8.16
C ALA A 17 6.56 -1.12 -7.45
N LEU A 18 5.82 -0.28 -8.19
CA LEU A 18 4.68 0.47 -7.63
C LEU A 18 3.55 -0.44 -7.16
N TRP A 19 3.23 -1.49 -7.92
CA TRP A 19 2.18 -2.41 -7.55
C TRP A 19 2.54 -3.21 -6.30
N THR A 20 3.78 -3.70 -6.23
CA THR A 20 4.33 -4.39 -5.05
C THR A 20 4.34 -3.47 -3.84
N TYR A 21 4.81 -2.23 -4.03
CA TYR A 21 4.84 -1.23 -2.96
C TYR A 21 3.44 -0.91 -2.43
N MET A 22 2.47 -0.70 -3.32
CA MET A 22 1.07 -0.49 -2.92
C MET A 22 0.54 -1.66 -2.09
N ALA A 23 0.77 -2.91 -2.52
CA ALA A 23 0.33 -4.08 -1.76
C ALA A 23 0.96 -4.15 -0.37
N ALA A 24 2.26 -3.86 -0.26
CA ALA A 24 2.96 -3.80 1.01
C ALA A 24 2.41 -2.70 1.93
N VAL A 25 2.12 -1.51 1.39
CA VAL A 25 1.48 -0.41 2.14
C VAL A 25 0.11 -0.81 2.66
N LEU A 26 -0.72 -1.47 1.84
CA LEU A 26 -2.05 -1.92 2.28
C LEU A 26 -1.95 -2.93 3.44
N LYS A 27 -0.98 -3.85 3.40
CA LYS A 27 -0.70 -4.79 4.50
C LYS A 27 -0.18 -4.08 5.76
N ALA A 28 0.79 -3.17 5.61
CA ALA A 28 1.39 -2.43 6.73
C ALA A 28 0.37 -1.57 7.47
N THR A 29 -0.58 -0.98 6.73
CA THR A 29 -1.66 -0.15 7.26
C THR A 29 -2.91 -0.94 7.64
N LYS A 30 -2.91 -2.27 7.40
CA LYS A 30 -4.06 -3.18 7.60
C LYS A 30 -5.33 -2.74 6.86
N MET A 31 -5.18 -1.94 5.81
CA MET A 31 -6.30 -1.49 4.98
C MET A 31 -6.93 -2.66 4.19
N ASP A 32 -6.13 -3.67 3.87
CA ASP A 32 -6.57 -4.97 3.34
C ASP A 32 -7.50 -5.73 4.30
N LYS A 33 -7.41 -5.45 5.60
CA LYS A 33 -8.27 -5.97 6.67
C LYS A 33 -9.34 -4.97 7.10
N GLY A 34 -9.60 -3.94 6.29
CA GLY A 34 -10.65 -2.96 6.52
C GLY A 34 -10.29 -1.82 7.47
N GLN A 35 -9.03 -1.65 7.89
CA GLN A 35 -8.65 -0.48 8.68
C GLN A 35 -8.71 0.81 7.85
N VAL A 36 -8.92 1.93 8.55
CA VAL A 36 -8.84 3.27 7.98
C VAL A 36 -7.42 3.79 8.19
N TYR A 37 -6.82 4.36 7.14
CA TYR A 37 -5.49 4.95 7.23
C TYR A 37 -5.34 6.22 6.37
N PRO A 38 -4.58 7.25 6.82
CA PRO A 38 -4.27 8.43 6.01
C PRO A 38 -3.26 8.10 4.89
N LEU A 39 -3.68 7.33 3.89
CA LEU A 39 -2.84 6.75 2.83
C LEU A 39 -2.02 7.77 2.03
N LYS A 40 -2.44 9.05 2.03
CA LYS A 40 -1.67 10.18 1.48
C LYS A 40 -0.30 10.37 2.12
N LYS A 41 -0.05 9.82 3.31
CA LYS A 41 1.28 9.78 3.92
C LYS A 41 2.27 8.98 3.07
N PHE A 42 1.80 7.92 2.39
CA PHE A 42 2.60 7.04 1.54
C PHE A 42 2.65 7.47 0.08
N LEU A 43 1.50 7.77 -0.55
CA LEU A 43 1.42 8.08 -1.98
C LEU A 43 0.56 9.33 -2.24
N GLY A 44 0.92 10.14 -3.22
CA GLY A 44 0.31 11.47 -3.41
C GLY A 44 -1.08 11.47 -4.07
N ASN A 45 -1.36 10.56 -5.01
CA ASN A 45 -2.59 10.59 -5.82
C ASN A 45 -3.34 9.25 -5.79
N PHE A 46 -4.61 9.30 -5.40
CA PHE A 46 -5.55 8.16 -5.40
C PHE A 46 -6.81 8.42 -6.20
N LYS A 47 -6.87 9.48 -7.01
CA LYS A 47 -8.08 9.91 -7.72
C LYS A 47 -8.69 8.76 -8.51
N THR A 48 -7.89 8.03 -9.28
CA THR A 48 -8.35 6.86 -10.05
C THR A 48 -8.99 5.79 -9.18
N HIS A 49 -8.48 5.56 -7.96
CA HIS A 49 -9.07 4.57 -7.04
C HIS A 49 -10.37 5.06 -6.40
N LEU A 50 -10.45 6.36 -6.11
CA LEU A 50 -11.68 7.02 -5.62
C LEU A 50 -12.77 6.98 -6.70
N ASP A 51 -12.45 7.46 -7.91
CA ASP A 51 -13.37 7.52 -9.05
C ASP A 51 -13.92 6.12 -9.42
N ASN A 52 -13.11 5.06 -9.24
CA ASN A 52 -13.51 3.68 -9.55
C ASN A 52 -14.15 2.93 -8.37
N ASN A 53 -14.43 3.60 -7.25
CA ASN A 53 -14.99 3.03 -6.03
C ASN A 53 -14.17 1.85 -5.47
N ARG A 54 -12.84 1.95 -5.55
CA ARG A 54 -11.89 0.98 -4.94
C ARG A 54 -11.45 1.43 -3.55
N VAL A 55 -11.36 2.73 -3.38
CA VAL A 55 -11.05 3.38 -2.10
C VAL A 55 -12.17 4.37 -1.83
N LYS A 56 -12.55 4.54 -0.57
CA LYS A 56 -13.44 5.62 -0.12
C LYS A 56 -12.74 6.49 0.92
N LEU A 57 -13.06 7.77 0.91
CA LEU A 57 -12.68 8.71 1.96
C LEU A 57 -13.68 8.58 3.12
N VAL A 58 -13.17 8.42 4.34
CA VAL A 58 -13.94 8.33 5.58
C VAL A 58 -13.26 9.18 6.65
N GLU A 59 -13.89 9.33 7.82
CA GLU A 59 -13.25 10.00 8.96
C GLU A 59 -11.91 9.32 9.30
N GLY A 60 -10.85 10.13 9.42
CA GLY A 60 -9.50 9.63 9.72
C GLY A 60 -8.66 9.19 8.50
N GLY A 61 -9.24 9.11 7.29
CA GLY A 61 -8.47 8.84 6.07
C GLY A 61 -9.20 8.02 5.02
N TYR A 62 -8.56 6.95 4.56
CA TYR A 62 -9.01 6.13 3.45
C TYR A 62 -9.28 4.70 3.91
N GLN A 63 -10.29 4.07 3.32
CA GLN A 63 -10.62 2.67 3.53
C GLN A 63 -10.79 1.97 2.18
N LEU A 64 -10.40 0.70 2.06
CA LEU A 64 -10.77 -0.09 0.91
C LEU A 64 -12.27 -0.41 0.91
N THR A 65 -12.88 -0.41 -0.26
CA THR A 65 -14.20 -1.02 -0.48
C THR A 65 -14.01 -2.52 -0.76
N PRO A 66 -15.07 -3.35 -0.71
CA PRO A 66 -14.97 -4.75 -1.16
C PRO A 66 -14.38 -4.86 -2.58
N LYS A 67 -14.85 -4.03 -3.52
CA LYS A 67 -14.30 -3.92 -4.88
C LYS A 67 -12.81 -3.55 -4.89
N GLY A 68 -12.37 -2.72 -3.95
CA GLY A 68 -10.96 -2.37 -3.78
C GLY A 68 -10.12 -3.55 -3.32
N ILE A 69 -10.61 -4.32 -2.34
CA ILE A 69 -9.96 -5.54 -1.86
C ILE A 69 -9.78 -6.50 -3.02
N ASP A 70 -10.84 -6.81 -3.76
CA ASP A 70 -10.79 -7.71 -4.93
C ASP A 70 -9.78 -7.20 -5.97
N TYR A 71 -9.82 -5.89 -6.28
CA TYR A 71 -8.91 -5.29 -7.26
C TYR A 71 -7.43 -5.40 -6.87
N PHE A 72 -7.09 -5.18 -5.60
CA PHE A 72 -5.70 -5.27 -5.16
C PHE A 72 -5.26 -6.72 -4.96
N GLN A 73 -6.17 -7.62 -4.54
CA GLN A 73 -5.91 -9.05 -4.41
C GLN A 73 -5.70 -9.74 -5.76
N ASP A 74 -6.39 -9.31 -6.83
CA ASP A 74 -6.20 -9.84 -8.18
C ASP A 74 -4.74 -9.81 -8.65
N ARG A 75 -3.93 -8.85 -8.15
CA ARG A 75 -2.51 -8.74 -8.53
C ARG A 75 -1.67 -9.94 -8.07
N TYR A 76 -2.13 -10.73 -7.10
CA TYR A 76 -1.46 -11.97 -6.72
C TYR A 76 -1.77 -13.13 -7.66
N ASN A 77 -2.77 -13.00 -8.53
CA ASN A 77 -3.05 -13.97 -9.58
C ASN A 77 -1.97 -13.90 -10.67
N VAL A 78 -1.39 -15.05 -11.02
CA VAL A 78 -0.35 -15.18 -12.06
C VAL A 78 -0.84 -14.76 -13.46
N ALA A 79 -2.15 -14.79 -13.69
CA ALA A 79 -2.77 -14.33 -14.94
C ALA A 79 -2.97 -12.81 -14.99
N SER A 80 -2.79 -12.10 -13.87
CA SER A 80 -2.98 -10.65 -13.84
C SER A 80 -1.89 -9.96 -14.65
N ARG A 81 -2.28 -9.00 -15.50
CA ARG A 81 -1.31 -8.14 -16.20
C ARG A 81 -0.48 -7.30 -15.22
N GLN A 82 -0.94 -7.16 -13.99
CA GLN A 82 -0.26 -6.47 -12.91
C GLN A 82 0.28 -7.43 -11.84
N HIS A 83 0.68 -8.65 -12.25
CA HIS A 83 1.12 -9.68 -11.32
C HIS A 83 2.29 -9.23 -10.43
N ILE A 84 2.18 -9.49 -9.13
CA ILE A 84 3.21 -9.26 -8.10
C ILE A 84 3.47 -10.56 -7.32
N ASN A 85 4.71 -10.72 -6.85
CA ASN A 85 5.08 -11.87 -6.03
C ASN A 85 4.91 -11.55 -4.53
N GLU A 86 4.36 -12.51 -3.77
CA GLU A 86 4.20 -12.38 -2.32
C GLU A 86 5.54 -12.12 -1.60
N SER A 87 6.61 -12.81 -2.00
CA SER A 87 7.96 -12.63 -1.43
C SER A 87 8.51 -11.21 -1.64
N GLU A 88 8.26 -10.59 -2.81
CA GLU A 88 8.64 -9.20 -3.08
C GLU A 88 7.84 -8.23 -2.19
N VAL A 89 6.56 -8.54 -1.94
CA VAL A 89 5.70 -7.76 -1.05
C VAL A 89 6.19 -7.87 0.40
N GLU A 90 6.60 -9.06 0.86
CA GLU A 90 7.14 -9.25 2.21
C GLU A 90 8.44 -8.47 2.44
N ILE A 91 9.33 -8.42 1.44
CA ILE A 91 10.55 -7.60 1.49
C ILE A 91 10.20 -6.11 1.64
N MET A 92 9.27 -5.61 0.82
CA MET A 92 8.81 -4.22 0.92
C MET A 92 8.10 -3.93 2.23
N LEU A 93 7.29 -4.87 2.73
CA LEU A 93 6.60 -4.75 4.01
C LEU A 93 7.61 -4.62 5.15
N LYS A 94 8.68 -5.43 5.16
CA LYS A 94 9.77 -5.28 6.14
C LYS A 94 10.36 -3.88 6.11
N GLY A 95 10.67 -3.36 4.92
CA GLY A 95 11.19 -1.99 4.77
C GLY A 95 10.23 -0.93 5.29
N ILE A 96 8.92 -1.05 5.03
CA ILE A 96 7.90 -0.15 5.57
C ILE A 96 7.83 -0.21 7.10
N LEU A 97 8.01 -1.38 7.70
CA LEU A 97 7.89 -1.58 9.15
C LEU A 97 9.16 -1.20 9.93
N THR A 98 10.35 -1.26 9.31
CA THR A 98 11.63 -1.08 10.01
C THR A 98 12.50 0.05 9.47
N GLY A 99 12.21 0.56 8.27
CA GLY A 99 13.07 1.51 7.57
C GLY A 99 14.38 0.90 7.05
N VAL A 100 14.53 -0.43 7.09
CA VAL A 100 15.74 -1.14 6.66
C VAL A 100 15.48 -1.93 5.38
N GLY A 101 16.32 -1.72 4.36
CA GLY A 101 16.27 -2.45 3.10
C GLY A 101 17.26 -1.89 2.08
N ASN A 102 17.15 -2.35 0.84
CA ASN A 102 18.03 -1.91 -0.26
C ASN A 102 17.69 -0.52 -0.80
N ASP A 103 16.53 0.03 -0.43
CA ASP A 103 16.04 1.33 -0.87
C ASP A 103 16.20 2.41 0.21
N GLU A 104 16.03 3.66 -0.19
CA GLU A 104 15.99 4.80 0.74
C GLU A 104 14.61 4.92 1.41
N TRP A 105 14.57 4.68 2.72
CA TRP A 105 13.38 4.75 3.55
C TRP A 105 13.35 6.00 4.42
N VAL A 106 12.19 6.66 4.47
CA VAL A 106 11.95 7.89 5.26
C VAL A 106 10.81 7.64 6.23
N ALA A 107 11.01 8.01 7.48
CA ALA A 107 9.98 7.90 8.52
C ALA A 107 8.73 8.73 8.14
N LEU A 108 7.55 8.15 8.35
CA LEU A 108 6.29 8.87 8.25
C LEU A 108 6.09 9.76 9.49
N GLY A 109 5.97 11.07 9.27
CA GLY A 109 5.48 12.02 10.27
C GLY A 109 3.97 11.90 10.51
#